data_AF-A0AAT9LSZ3-F1
#
_entry.id   AF-A0AAT9LSZ3-F1
#
_cell.length_a   1.000
_cell.length_b   1.000
_cell.length_c   1.000
_cell.angle_alpha   90.00
_cell.angle_beta   90.00
_cell.angle_gamma   90.00
#
_symmetry.space_group_name_H-M   'P 1'
#
loop_
_entity.id
_entity.type
_entity.pdbx_description
1 polymer ?
#
loop_
_entity_poly.entity_id
_entity_poly.type
_entity_poly.pdbx_seq_one_letter_code
_entity_poly.pdbx_strand_id
1 'polypeptide(L)'
;MPSVLTIRDVPDDVKAALAYEARERGQSLQAYLLSILKRQAGFSRNRQLLAEIERDMAQGGWAGDDAPSAAEVLEAARRETETRDHRTHGDGGAA
;
A
#
# COMPACT_ATOMS: atom_id res chain seq x y z
N MET A 1 -12.96 -12.68 -17.84
CA MET A 1 -14.39 -12.87 -18.10
C MET A 1 -15.18 -12.15 -17.02
N PRO A 2 -16.21 -11.35 -17.33
CA PRO A 2 -17.04 -10.75 -16.29
C PRO A 2 -17.82 -11.84 -15.53
N SER A 3 -17.79 -11.80 -14.21
CA SER A 3 -18.61 -12.67 -13.35
C SER A 3 -19.83 -11.90 -12.86
N VAL A 4 -20.98 -12.59 -12.83
CA VAL A 4 -22.25 -12.01 -12.34
C VAL A 4 -22.49 -12.53 -10.94
N LEU A 5 -22.76 -11.62 -10.00
CA LEU A 5 -23.15 -11.91 -8.63
C LEU A 5 -24.61 -11.53 -8.43
N THR A 6 -25.39 -12.41 -7.80
CA THR A 6 -26.78 -12.14 -7.41
C THR A 6 -26.89 -12.18 -5.90
N ILE A 7 -27.52 -11.15 -5.32
CA ILE A 7 -27.79 -11.06 -3.88
C ILE A 7 -29.30 -11.32 -3.71
N ARG A 8 -29.65 -12.31 -2.89
CA ARG A 8 -31.04 -12.70 -2.63
C ARG A 8 -31.49 -12.18 -1.27
N ASP A 9 -32.80 -12.15 -1.09
CA ASP A 9 -33.44 -11.86 0.20
C ASP A 9 -33.03 -10.51 0.79
N VAL A 10 -32.87 -9.51 -0.08
CA VAL A 10 -32.58 -8.13 0.33
C VAL A 10 -33.87 -7.49 0.81
N PRO A 11 -33.95 -7.05 2.08
CA PRO A 11 -35.11 -6.33 2.59
C PRO A 11 -35.41 -5.07 1.76
N ASP A 12 -36.69 -4.75 1.57
CA ASP A 12 -37.12 -3.65 0.71
C ASP A 12 -36.64 -2.28 1.20
N ASP A 13 -36.58 -2.09 2.52
CA ASP A 13 -36.04 -0.89 3.17
C ASP A 13 -34.55 -0.71 2.88
N VAL A 14 -33.77 -1.79 2.97
CA VAL A 14 -32.33 -1.79 2.65
C VAL A 14 -32.12 -1.45 1.18
N LYS A 15 -32.90 -2.08 0.28
CA LYS A 15 -32.84 -1.79 -1.15
C LYS A 15 -33.20 -0.33 -1.46
N ALA A 16 -34.22 0.21 -0.80
CA ALA A 16 -34.64 1.60 -0.96
C ALA A 16 -33.56 2.58 -0.51
N ALA A 17 -32.95 2.35 0.66
CA ALA A 17 -31.85 3.17 1.18
C ALA A 17 -30.65 3.18 0.21
N LEU A 18 -30.22 2.01 -0.26
CA LEU A 18 -29.11 1.89 -1.21
C LEU A 18 -29.43 2.54 -2.56
N ALA A 19 -30.67 2.45 -3.03
CA ALA A 19 -31.11 3.10 -4.26
C ALA A 19 -31.19 4.63 -4.12
N TYR A 20 -31.52 5.13 -2.93
CA TYR A 20 -31.48 6.57 -2.63
C TYR A 20 -30.04 7.08 -2.67
N GLU A 21 -29.11 6.42 -1.96
CA GLU A 21 -27.69 6.81 -1.98
C GLU A 21 -27.06 6.75 -3.36
N ALA A 22 -27.42 5.75 -4.17
CA ALA A 22 -26.95 5.66 -5.55
C ALA A 22 -27.39 6.87 -6.38
N ARG A 23 -28.64 7.32 -6.21
CA ARG A 23 -29.18 8.50 -6.92
C ARG A 23 -28.50 9.80 -6.48
N GLU A 24 -28.27 9.99 -5.19
CA GLU A 24 -27.54 11.15 -4.66
C GLU A 24 -26.14 11.27 -5.28
N ARG A 25 -25.54 10.14 -5.66
CA ARG A 25 -24.22 10.07 -6.31
C ARG A 25 -24.28 10.08 -7.84
N GLY A 26 -25.46 10.19 -8.45
CA GLY A 26 -25.66 10.14 -9.90
C GLY A 26 -25.32 8.77 -10.51
N GLN A 27 -25.42 7.69 -9.73
CA GLN A 27 -25.05 6.33 -10.13
C GLN A 27 -26.28 5.43 -10.25
N SER A 28 -26.20 4.42 -11.11
CA SER A 28 -27.14 3.30 -11.05
C SER A 28 -26.88 2.48 -9.77
N LEU A 29 -27.92 1.83 -9.24
CA LEU A 29 -27.78 0.99 -8.05
C LEU A 29 -26.70 -0.10 -8.22
N GLN A 30 -26.61 -0.70 -9.40
CA GLN A 30 -25.61 -1.72 -9.69
C GLN A 30 -24.18 -1.15 -9.68
N ALA A 31 -23.96 0.02 -10.27
CA ALA A 31 -22.66 0.69 -10.24
C ALA A 31 -22.26 1.09 -8.81
N TYR A 32 -23.24 1.57 -8.03
CA TYR A 32 -23.04 1.92 -6.63
C TYR A 32 -22.63 0.69 -5.80
N LEU A 33 -23.37 -0.41 -5.88
CA LEU A 33 -23.05 -1.67 -5.19
C LEU A 33 -21.69 -2.21 -5.61
N LEU A 34 -21.37 -2.18 -6.89
CA LEU A 34 -20.05 -2.59 -7.38
C LEU A 34 -18.93 -1.73 -6.74
N SER A 35 -19.15 -0.43 -6.58
CA SER A 35 -18.17 0.46 -5.92
C SER A 35 -17.96 0.09 -4.45
N ILE A 36 -19.03 -0.25 -3.74
CA ILE A 36 -18.97 -0.72 -2.34
C ILE A 36 -18.19 -2.04 -2.27
N LEU A 37 -18.52 -3.00 -3.13
CA LEU A 37 -17.85 -4.31 -3.16
C LEU A 37 -16.35 -4.18 -3.47
N LYS A 38 -15.97 -3.33 -4.43
CA LYS A 38 -14.56 -3.06 -4.75
C LYS A 38 -13.82 -2.44 -3.57
N ARG A 39 -14.46 -1.46 -2.91
CA ARG A 39 -13.91 -0.80 -1.73
C ARG A 39 -13.70 -1.81 -0.59
N GLN A 40 -14.71 -2.63 -0.31
CA GLN A 40 -14.64 -3.64 0.75
C GLN A 40 -13.58 -4.71 0.46
N ALA A 41 -13.49 -5.18 -0.78
CA ALA A 41 -12.45 -6.13 -1.20
C ALA A 41 -11.05 -5.54 -1.06
N GLY A 42 -10.87 -4.25 -1.43
CA GLY A 42 -9.62 -3.53 -1.23
C GLY A 42 -9.23 -3.43 0.24
N PHE A 43 -10.17 -3.05 1.12
CA PHE A 43 -9.91 -2.99 2.57
C PHE A 43 -9.56 -4.36 3.15
N SER A 44 -10.30 -5.41 2.80
CA SER A 44 -10.00 -6.77 3.27
C SER A 44 -8.63 -7.24 2.81
N ARG A 45 -8.26 -6.99 1.55
CA ARG A 45 -6.92 -7.32 1.03
C ARG A 45 -5.83 -6.54 1.75
N ASN A 46 -6.03 -5.25 1.98
CA ASN A 46 -5.07 -4.42 2.70
C ASN A 46 -4.90 -4.90 4.14
N ARG A 47 -5.99 -5.21 4.87
CA ARG A 47 -5.86 -5.79 6.21
C ARG A 47 -5.14 -7.14 6.22
N GLN A 48 -5.39 -7.98 5.22
CA GLN A 48 -4.72 -9.27 5.12
C GLN A 48 -3.22 -9.09 4.86
N LEU A 49 -2.84 -8.17 3.97
CA LEU A 49 -1.45 -7.79 3.74
C LEU A 49 -0.80 -7.22 5.01
N LEU A 50 -1.48 -6.32 5.72
CA LEU A 50 -0.98 -5.78 6.99
C LEU A 50 -0.77 -6.89 8.03
N ALA A 51 -1.70 -7.85 8.14
CA ALA A 51 -1.57 -8.99 9.06
C ALA A 51 -0.51 -10.01 8.63
N GLU A 52 -0.16 -10.08 7.35
CA GLU A 52 0.97 -10.85 6.84
C GLU A 52 2.28 -10.15 7.16
N ILE A 53 2.38 -8.85 6.87
CA ILE A 53 3.52 -8.01 7.23
C ILE A 53 3.78 -8.04 8.74
N GLU A 54 2.75 -7.92 9.58
CA GLU A 54 2.88 -8.02 11.04
C GLU A 54 3.41 -9.39 11.49
N ARG A 55 2.95 -10.48 10.85
CA ARG A 55 3.46 -11.83 11.15
C ARG A 55 4.91 -12.00 10.71
N ASP A 56 5.27 -11.51 9.54
CA ASP A 56 6.64 -11.57 9.01
C ASP A 56 7.59 -10.70 9.84
N MET A 57 7.12 -9.52 10.29
CA MET A 57 7.86 -8.67 11.23
C MET A 57 8.04 -9.34 12.59
N ALA A 58 7.00 -9.97 13.13
CA ALA A 58 7.06 -10.69 14.40
C ALA A 58 7.96 -11.94 14.35
N GLN A 59 8.17 -12.52 13.16
CA GLN A 59 9.03 -13.68 12.95
C GLN A 59 10.50 -13.33 12.70
N GLY A 60 10.89 -12.06 12.79
CA GLY A 60 12.30 -11.67 12.72
C GLY A 60 12.71 -10.82 11.53
N GLY A 61 11.76 -10.20 10.82
CA GLY A 61 12.03 -9.01 10.02
C GLY A 61 12.75 -9.22 8.69
N TRP A 62 12.48 -8.31 7.77
CA TRP A 62 12.90 -8.33 6.36
C TRP A 62 14.42 -8.16 6.16
N ALA A 63 15.11 -7.79 7.23
CA ALA A 63 16.56 -7.81 7.33
C ALA A 63 16.91 -9.13 8.01
N GLY A 64 17.26 -10.15 7.22
CA GLY A 64 17.74 -11.42 7.78
C GLY A 64 18.90 -11.19 8.74
N ASP A 65 19.24 -12.17 9.59
CA ASP A 65 20.26 -12.01 10.64
C ASP A 65 21.62 -11.44 10.16
N ASP A 66 21.93 -11.59 8.86
CA ASP A 66 23.15 -11.08 8.22
C ASP A 66 23.03 -9.65 7.61
N ALA A 67 21.88 -9.00 7.74
CA ALA A 67 21.67 -7.67 7.17
C ALA A 67 22.30 -6.58 8.06
N PRO A 68 23.06 -5.63 7.48
CA PRO A 68 23.68 -4.56 8.24
C PRO A 68 22.62 -3.69 8.91
N SER A 69 22.93 -3.21 10.11
CA SER A 69 22.02 -2.33 10.83
C SER A 69 21.78 -1.04 10.04
N ALA A 70 20.63 -0.40 10.24
CA ALA A 70 20.34 0.88 9.62
C ALA A 70 21.43 1.93 9.92
N ALA A 71 22.05 1.87 11.11
CA ALA A 71 23.17 2.73 11.48
C ALA A 71 24.44 2.44 10.65
N GLU A 72 24.76 1.17 10.39
CA GLU A 72 25.91 0.78 9.57
C GLU A 72 25.78 1.25 8.12
N VAL A 73 24.57 1.14 7.55
CA VAL A 73 24.29 1.61 6.18
C VAL A 73 24.48 3.13 6.06
N LEU A 74 24.01 3.89 7.05
CA LEU A 74 24.15 5.35 7.08
C LEU A 74 25.62 5.77 7.22
N GLU A 75 26.39 5.07 8.04
CA GLU A 75 27.82 5.34 8.20
C GLU A 75 28.62 4.99 6.94
N ALA A 76 28.30 3.90 6.25
CA ALA A 76 28.92 3.57 4.97
C ALA A 76 28.65 4.66 3.91
N ALA A 77 27.41 5.14 3.81
CA ALA A 77 27.04 6.18 2.87
C ALA A 77 27.75 7.53 3.15
N ARG A 78 27.96 7.88 4.43
CA ARG A 78 28.73 9.08 4.80
C ARG A 78 30.18 8.99 4.33
N ARG A 79 30.85 7.86 4.57
CA ARG A 79 32.24 7.64 4.13
C ARG A 79 32.38 7.70 2.61
N GLU A 80 31.43 7.15 1.87
CA GLU A 80 31.39 7.23 0.40
C GLU A 80 31.23 8.67 -0.11
N THR A 81 30.48 9.50 0.62
CA THR A 81 30.28 10.92 0.28
C THR A 81 31.56 11.72 0.55
N GLU A 82 32.18 11.53 1.71
CA GLU A 82 33.44 12.19 2.08
C GLU A 82 34.58 11.88 1.09
N THR A 83 34.69 10.62 0.64
CA THR A 83 35.68 10.21 -0.36
C THR A 83 35.39 10.72 -1.77
N ARG A 84 34.14 11.05 -2.10
CA ARG A 84 33.79 11.74 -3.35
C ARG A 84 34.14 13.23 -3.26
N ASP A 85 33.79 13.89 -2.18
CA ASP A 85 34.11 15.32 -2.00
C ASP A 85 35.61 15.57 -2.00
N HIS A 86 36.40 14.68 -1.38
CA HIS A 86 37.86 14.80 -1.37
C HIS A 86 38.51 14.60 -2.76
N ARG A 87 37.94 13.74 -3.62
CA ARG A 87 38.38 13.59 -5.01
C ARG A 87 38.01 14.79 -5.88
N THR A 88 36.89 15.42 -5.61
CA THR A 88 36.39 16.55 -6.42
C THR A 88 37.12 17.86 -6.09
N HIS A 89 37.67 18.00 -4.88
CA HIS A 89 38.50 19.15 -4.47
C HIS A 89 40.00 19.00 -4.80
N GLY A 90 40.47 17.81 -5.19
CA GLY A 90 41.89 17.53 -5.48
C GLY A 90 42.37 17.89 -6.88
N ASP A 91 41.47 18.06 -7.86
CA ASP A 91 41.83 18.21 -9.29
C ASP A 91 41.69 19.64 -9.84
N GLY A 92 41.39 20.63 -8.98
CA GLY A 92 41.27 22.05 -9.37
C GLY A 92 42.54 22.89 -9.22
N GLY A 93 43.68 22.28 -8.86
CA GLY A 93 44.90 22.98 -8.44
C GLY A 93 46.14 22.61 -9.25
N ALA A 94 46.11 22.78 -10.57
CA ALA A 94 47.33 22.89 -11.37
C ALA A 94 47.06 23.88 -12.52
N ALA A 95 47.39 25.15 -12.24
CA ALA A 95 47.64 26.18 -13.26
C ALA A 95 49.07 26.03 -13.79
#